data_AF-A0A2V9F390-F1
#
_entry.id   AF-A0A2V9F390-F1
#
_cell.length_a   1.000
_cell.length_b   1.000
_cell.length_c   1.000
_cell.angle_alpha   90.00
_cell.angle_beta   90.00
_cell.angle_gamma   90.00
#
_symmetry.space_group_name_H-M   'P 1'
#
loop_
_entity.id
_entity.type
_entity.pdbx_description
1 polymer ?
#
loop_
_entity_poly.entity_id
_entity_poly.type
_entity_poly.pdbx_seq_one_letter_code
_entity_poly.pdbx_strand_id
1 'polypeptide(L)'
;MRHLSRFFSCLLTVFCVSLPASPLDTPLSDEAVREAYFLGQRHDASFLGNYIKFLPRPKTGPHISSVTFLTPFAQLAQISSNYVGNYSAQQALLDQRGQQEFVKITIEIYLTNILRRHDP
;
A
#
# COMPACT_ATOMS: atom_id res chain seq x y z
N MET A 1 48.62 7.04 -6.95
CA MET A 1 47.42 6.31 -7.44
C MET A 1 46.58 5.67 -6.33
N ARG A 2 47.15 5.06 -5.27
CA ARG A 2 46.39 4.45 -4.16
C ARG A 2 45.51 5.40 -3.34
N HIS A 3 45.94 6.66 -3.14
CA HIS A 3 45.16 7.64 -2.37
C HIS A 3 43.94 8.13 -3.15
N LEU A 4 44.05 8.33 -4.47
CA LEU A 4 42.94 8.75 -5.32
C LEU A 4 41.81 7.71 -5.38
N SER A 5 42.18 6.41 -5.43
CA SER A 5 41.24 5.28 -5.36
C SER A 5 40.55 5.17 -3.99
N ARG A 6 41.24 5.49 -2.90
CA ARG A 6 40.65 5.56 -1.54
C ARG A 6 39.68 6.73 -1.38
N PHE A 7 39.99 7.88 -1.97
CA PHE A 7 39.06 9.02 -2.00
C PHE A 7 37.78 8.69 -2.78
N PHE A 8 37.92 8.07 -3.96
CA PHE A 8 36.75 7.61 -4.72
C PHE A 8 35.93 6.56 -3.95
N SER A 9 36.60 5.65 -3.25
CA SER A 9 35.94 4.62 -2.44
C SER A 9 35.16 5.20 -1.26
N CYS A 10 35.72 6.17 -0.53
CA CYS A 10 35.01 6.88 0.54
C CYS A 10 33.88 7.77 0.03
N LEU A 11 34.02 8.39 -1.15
CA LEU A 11 32.96 9.21 -1.74
C LEU A 11 31.74 8.36 -2.11
N LEU A 12 31.98 7.15 -2.63
CA LEU A 12 30.92 6.22 -3.04
C LEU A 12 30.16 5.64 -1.84
N THR A 13 30.83 5.37 -0.71
CA THR A 13 30.17 4.88 0.50
C THR A 13 29.32 5.93 1.20
N VAL A 14 29.71 7.21 1.16
CA VAL A 14 28.91 8.32 1.71
C VAL A 14 27.61 8.52 0.93
N PHE A 15 27.62 8.36 -0.39
CA PHE A 15 26.41 8.49 -1.23
C PHE A 15 25.40 7.36 -0.99
N CYS A 16 25.86 6.14 -0.69
CA CYS A 16 24.98 5.02 -0.39
C CYS A 16 24.28 5.12 0.98
N VAL A 17 24.78 5.96 1.90
CA VAL A 17 24.23 6.11 3.26
C VAL A 17 23.24 7.28 3.36
N SER A 18 23.17 8.16 2.35
CA SER A 18 22.39 9.40 2.40
C SER A 18 20.94 9.31 1.92
N LEU A 19 20.30 8.13 1.91
CA LEU A 19 18.90 8.01 1.53
C LEU A 19 17.99 7.69 2.71
N PRO A 20 17.71 8.65 3.62
CA PRO A 20 16.48 8.63 4.39
C PRO A 20 15.42 9.40 3.62
N ALA A 21 15.01 8.90 2.44
CA ALA A 21 13.71 9.27 1.91
C ALA A 21 12.74 8.23 2.45
N SER A 22 11.89 8.60 3.41
CA SER A 22 10.80 7.71 3.79
C SER A 22 9.98 7.51 2.52
N PRO A 23 9.71 6.27 2.07
CA PRO A 23 8.97 6.01 0.83
C PRO A 23 7.52 6.54 0.84
N LEU A 24 7.10 7.16 1.95
CA LEU A 24 5.82 7.83 2.14
C LEU A 24 5.92 9.36 2.06
N ASP A 25 7.12 9.95 2.12
CA ASP A 25 7.33 11.41 2.10
C ASP A 25 7.42 11.95 0.67
N THR A 26 7.58 11.06 -0.31
CA THR A 26 7.58 11.39 -1.73
C THR A 26 6.26 10.97 -2.37
N PRO A 27 5.62 11.85 -3.14
CA PRO A 27 4.43 11.46 -3.89
C PRO A 27 4.77 10.36 -4.90
N LEU A 28 3.75 9.62 -5.35
CA LEU A 28 3.88 8.66 -6.43
C LEU A 28 4.48 9.33 -7.67
N SER A 29 5.47 8.68 -8.26
CA SER A 29 5.99 9.08 -9.55
C SER A 29 4.94 8.85 -10.65
N ASP A 30 5.02 9.60 -11.74
CA ASP A 30 4.17 9.39 -12.91
C ASP A 30 4.19 7.93 -13.39
N GLU A 31 5.35 7.26 -13.27
CA GLU A 31 5.48 5.84 -13.58
C GLU A 31 4.67 4.96 -12.61
N ALA A 32 4.78 5.20 -11.30
CA ALA A 32 4.02 4.44 -10.31
C ALA A 32 2.51 4.63 -10.46
N VAL A 33 2.06 5.83 -10.83
CA VAL A 33 0.65 6.11 -11.13
C VAL A 33 0.16 5.28 -12.31
N ARG A 34 0.94 5.25 -13.39
CA ARG A 34 0.62 4.48 -14.59
C ARG A 34 0.56 2.97 -14.30
N GLU A 35 1.53 2.45 -13.55
CA GLU A 35 1.56 1.04 -13.18
C GLU A 35 0.39 0.66 -12.24
N ALA A 36 0.07 1.50 -11.27
CA ALA A 36 -1.11 1.31 -10.43
C ALA A 36 -2.41 1.29 -11.24
N TYR A 37 -2.54 2.21 -12.20
CA TYR A 37 -3.66 2.22 -13.14
C TYR A 37 -3.77 0.89 -13.89
N PHE A 38 -2.69 0.42 -14.53
CA PHE A 38 -2.72 -0.83 -15.28
C PHE A 38 -2.96 -2.05 -14.40
N LEU A 39 -2.44 -2.05 -13.17
CA LEU A 39 -2.74 -3.08 -12.18
C LEU A 39 -4.24 -3.11 -11.87
N GLY A 40 -4.86 -1.96 -11.64
CA GLY A 40 -6.30 -1.84 -11.39
C GLY A 40 -7.16 -2.26 -12.58
N GLN A 41 -6.76 -1.89 -13.80
CA GLN A 41 -7.47 -2.25 -15.04
C GLN A 41 -7.44 -3.75 -15.37
N ARG A 42 -6.64 -4.56 -14.66
CA ARG A 42 -6.75 -6.03 -14.74
C ARG A 42 -8.07 -6.54 -14.14
N HIS A 43 -8.75 -5.71 -13.33
CA HIS A 43 -9.94 -6.06 -12.55
C HIS A 43 -9.76 -7.33 -11.70
N ASP A 44 -8.51 -7.62 -11.32
CA ASP A 44 -8.16 -8.73 -10.45
C ASP A 44 -7.94 -8.19 -9.04
N ALA A 45 -8.87 -8.49 -8.12
CA ALA A 45 -8.77 -8.04 -6.74
C ALA A 45 -7.71 -8.80 -5.92
N SER A 46 -7.06 -9.83 -6.47
CA SER A 46 -6.09 -10.67 -5.76
C SER A 46 -4.91 -9.88 -5.17
N PHE A 47 -4.49 -8.78 -5.83
CA PHE A 47 -3.38 -7.95 -5.34
C PHE A 47 -3.65 -7.34 -3.96
N LEU A 48 -4.92 -7.11 -3.61
CA LEU A 48 -5.32 -6.58 -2.30
C LEU A 48 -4.97 -7.53 -1.16
N GLY A 49 -4.81 -8.83 -1.44
CA GLY A 49 -4.38 -9.81 -0.44
C GLY A 49 -3.04 -9.47 0.21
N ASN A 50 -2.15 -8.76 -0.49
CA ASN A 50 -0.86 -8.31 0.06
C ASN A 50 -0.99 -7.19 1.10
N TYR A 51 -2.17 -6.54 1.16
CA TYR A 51 -2.44 -5.39 2.01
C TYR A 51 -3.37 -5.72 3.19
N ILE A 52 -3.88 -6.97 3.26
CA ILE A 52 -4.81 -7.41 4.29
C ILE A 52 -4.13 -8.42 5.20
N LYS A 53 -4.14 -8.12 6.51
CA LYS A 53 -3.73 -9.06 7.55
C LYS A 53 -4.94 -9.57 8.30
N PHE A 54 -5.27 -10.84 8.10
CA PHE A 54 -6.25 -11.54 8.95
C PHE A 54 -5.61 -11.95 10.28
N LEU A 55 -6.36 -11.76 11.36
CA LEU A 55 -5.95 -12.11 12.71
C LEU A 55 -6.75 -13.32 13.19
N PRO A 56 -6.15 -14.17 14.05
CA PRO A 56 -6.81 -15.37 14.54
C PRO A 56 -8.06 -15.01 15.36
N ARG A 57 -9.16 -15.70 15.07
CA ARG A 57 -10.43 -15.54 15.80
C ARG A 57 -10.33 -16.14 17.21
N PRO A 58 -10.59 -15.37 18.29
CA PRO A 58 -10.65 -15.92 19.64
C PRO A 58 -11.95 -16.70 19.88
N LYS A 59 -12.02 -17.43 21.00
CA LYS A 59 -13.20 -18.24 21.36
C LYS A 59 -14.43 -17.39 21.70
N THR A 60 -14.23 -16.26 22.37
CA THR A 60 -15.30 -15.40 22.90
C THR A 60 -14.88 -13.93 22.87
N GLY A 61 -15.86 -13.03 22.76
CA GLY A 61 -15.64 -11.58 22.82
C GLY A 61 -15.40 -10.91 21.46
N PRO A 62 -15.26 -9.57 21.47
CA PRO A 62 -14.91 -8.79 20.29
C PRO A 62 -13.46 -9.07 19.89
N HIS A 63 -13.19 -9.05 18.59
CA HIS A 63 -11.83 -9.21 18.07
C HIS A 63 -11.65 -8.45 16.77
N ILE A 64 -10.42 -8.00 16.54
CA ILE A 64 -10.01 -7.52 15.23
C ILE A 64 -9.91 -8.74 14.33
N SER A 65 -10.71 -8.76 13.27
CA SER A 65 -10.72 -9.84 12.29
C SER A 65 -9.71 -9.59 11.18
N SER A 66 -9.60 -8.35 10.72
CA SER A 66 -8.67 -7.97 9.68
C SER A 66 -8.14 -6.55 9.92
N VAL A 67 -6.90 -6.32 9.48
CA VAL A 67 -6.32 -4.99 9.31
C VAL A 67 -5.91 -4.86 7.86
N THR A 68 -6.49 -3.88 7.17
CA THR A 68 -6.14 -3.54 5.79
C THR A 68 -5.34 -2.25 5.79
N PHE A 69 -4.17 -2.25 5.16
CA PHE A 69 -3.28 -1.11 5.06
C PHE A 69 -3.01 -0.80 3.59
N LEU A 70 -3.64 0.23 3.03
CA LEU A 70 -3.48 0.59 1.62
C LEU A 70 -2.52 1.77 1.48
N THR A 71 -1.43 1.55 0.73
CA THR A 71 -0.53 2.62 0.29
C THR A 71 -1.21 3.50 -0.77
N PRO A 72 -0.71 4.71 -1.08
CA PRO A 72 -1.22 5.51 -2.19
C PRO A 72 -1.31 4.73 -3.50
N PHE A 73 -0.29 3.92 -3.81
CA PHE A 73 -0.25 3.05 -4.98
C PHE A 73 -1.42 2.05 -4.99
N ALA A 74 -1.65 1.35 -3.87
CA ALA A 74 -2.72 0.36 -3.75
C ALA A 74 -4.12 1.00 -3.85
N GLN A 75 -4.28 2.19 -3.28
CA GLN A 75 -5.52 2.96 -3.38
C GLN A 75 -5.80 3.36 -4.81
N LEU A 76 -4.80 3.85 -5.55
CA LEU A 76 -4.96 4.20 -6.95
C LEU A 76 -5.29 2.97 -7.82
N ALA A 77 -4.67 1.82 -7.56
CA ALA A 77 -5.00 0.57 -8.24
C ALA A 77 -6.46 0.16 -7.96
N GLN A 78 -6.91 0.25 -6.70
CA GLN A 78 -8.29 -0.04 -6.32
C GLN A 78 -9.30 0.95 -6.93
N ILE A 79 -8.96 2.25 -6.97
CA ILE A 79 -9.80 3.27 -7.62
C ILE A 79 -9.91 2.97 -9.11
N SER A 80 -8.77 2.68 -9.75
CA SER A 80 -8.71 2.37 -11.18
C SER A 80 -9.52 1.11 -11.52
N SER A 81 -9.52 0.09 -10.67
CA SER A 81 -10.34 -1.13 -10.89
C SER A 81 -11.85 -0.89 -10.84
N ASN A 82 -12.31 0.23 -10.25
CA ASN A 82 -13.73 0.59 -10.21
C ASN A 82 -14.22 1.28 -11.49
N TYR A 83 -13.31 1.76 -12.33
CA TYR A 83 -13.67 2.39 -13.61
C TYR A 83 -13.71 1.35 -14.72
N VAL A 84 -14.77 1.39 -15.53
CA VAL A 84 -14.91 0.60 -16.76
C VAL A 84 -15.09 1.55 -17.94
N GLY A 85 -14.32 1.37 -19.02
CA GLY A 85 -14.44 2.17 -20.25
C GLY A 85 -13.47 3.35 -20.31
N ASN A 86 -13.98 4.58 -20.27
CA ASN A 86 -13.27 5.80 -20.73
C ASN A 86 -12.22 6.37 -19.75
N TYR A 87 -11.84 5.65 -18.70
CA TYR A 87 -10.79 6.08 -17.77
C TYR A 87 -9.44 5.62 -18.29
N SER A 88 -8.49 6.55 -18.50
CA SER A 88 -7.19 6.26 -19.09
C SER A 88 -6.04 6.49 -18.10
N ALA A 89 -4.86 5.93 -18.40
CA ALA A 89 -3.66 6.17 -17.61
C ALA A 89 -3.29 7.66 -17.56
N GLN A 90 -3.54 8.39 -18.65
CA GLN A 90 -3.32 9.83 -18.74
C GLN A 90 -4.29 10.59 -17.83
N GLN A 91 -5.56 10.16 -17.77
CA GLN A 91 -6.52 10.74 -16.85
C GLN A 91 -6.12 10.47 -15.40
N ALA A 92 -5.68 9.25 -15.08
CA ALA A 92 -5.19 8.91 -13.74
C ALA A 92 -4.01 9.81 -13.30
N LEU A 93 -3.10 10.14 -14.21
CA LEU A 93 -2.02 11.10 -13.95
C LEU A 93 -2.52 12.51 -13.68
N LEU A 94 -3.51 12.97 -14.43
CA LEU A 94 -4.12 14.28 -14.22
C LEU A 94 -4.84 14.34 -12.87
N ASP A 95 -5.59 13.29 -12.53
CA ASP A 95 -6.35 13.22 -11.28
C ASP A 95 -5.43 13.14 -10.04
N GLN A 96 -4.27 12.50 -10.17
CA GLN A 96 -3.28 12.43 -9.08
C GLN A 96 -2.54 13.76 -8.85
N ARG A 97 -2.38 14.59 -9.88
CA ARG A 97 -1.67 15.87 -9.76
C ARG A 97 -2.42 16.83 -8.82
N GLY A 98 -1.81 17.08 -7.66
CA GLY A 98 -2.36 17.98 -6.64
C GLY A 98 -3.24 17.30 -5.59
N GLN A 99 -3.42 15.98 -5.67
CA GLN A 99 -3.98 15.20 -4.57
C GLN A 99 -2.94 15.02 -3.48
N GLN A 100 -3.34 15.23 -2.22
CA GLN A 100 -2.51 14.84 -1.09
C GLN A 100 -2.57 13.33 -0.94
N GLU A 101 -1.40 12.68 -1.00
CA GLU A 101 -1.30 11.24 -0.80
C GLU A 101 -1.37 10.89 0.68
N PHE A 102 -2.06 9.81 0.99
CA PHE A 102 -2.20 9.30 2.35
C PHE A 102 -2.24 7.78 2.34
N VAL A 103 -2.01 7.18 3.49
CA VAL A 103 -2.24 5.76 3.72
C VAL A 103 -3.64 5.58 4.29
N LYS A 104 -4.40 4.62 3.76
CA LYS A 104 -5.71 4.24 4.31
C LYS A 104 -5.59 2.97 5.14
N ILE A 105 -5.94 3.05 6.42
CA ILE A 105 -6.02 1.89 7.32
C ILE A 105 -7.49 1.59 7.61
N THR A 106 -7.90 0.35 7.38
CA THR A 106 -9.24 -0.15 7.74
C THR A 106 -9.09 -1.29 8.72
N ILE A 107 -9.78 -1.21 9.86
CA ILE A 107 -9.77 -2.22 10.91
C ILE A 107 -11.18 -2.79 11.00
N GLU A 108 -11.33 -4.09 10.75
CA GLU A 108 -12.61 -4.78 10.88
C GLU A 108 -12.68 -5.50 12.22
N ILE A 109 -13.73 -5.21 12.99
CA ILE A 109 -13.95 -5.79 14.31
C ILE A 109 -15.25 -6.59 14.28
N TYR A 110 -15.18 -7.86 14.67
CA TYR A 110 -16.35 -8.74 14.79
C TYR A 110 -16.54 -9.24 16.22
N LEU A 111 -17.79 -9.52 16.58
CA LEU A 111 -18.14 -10.19 17.83
C LEU A 111 -18.24 -11.71 17.60
N THR A 112 -17.57 -12.48 18.45
CA THR A 112 -17.78 -13.93 18.46
C THR A 112 -19.01 -14.27 19.30
N ASN A 113 -19.82 -15.24 18.85
CA ASN A 113 -21.00 -15.65 19.59
C ASN A 113 -20.60 -16.06 21.01
N ILE A 114 -21.27 -15.46 21.99
CA ILE A 114 -21.21 -15.90 23.38
C ILE A 114 -21.87 -17.28 23.37
N LEU A 115 -21.13 -18.33 23.71
CA LEU A 115 -21.74 -19.61 24.03
C LEU A 115 -22.68 -19.34 25.22
N ARG A 116 -23.98 -19.16 24.97
CA ARG A 116 -25.00 -19.34 26.01
C ARG A 116 -24.87 -20.80 26.39
N ARG A 117 -24.17 -21.05 27.50
CA ARG A 117 -24.22 -22.34 28.19
C ARG A 117 -25.67 -22.51 28.66
N HIS A 118 -26.47 -23.11 27.79
CA HIS A 118 -27.72 -23.74 28.13
C HIS A 118 -27.48 -25.20 27.84
N ASP A 119 -26.98 -25.92 28.83
CA ASP A 119 -27.10 -27.37 28.88
C ASP A 119 -27.96 -27.70 30.11
N PRO A 120 -28.93 -28.62 29.97
CA PRO A 120 -30.04 -28.86 30.90
C PRO A 120 -29.62 -29.51 32.24
#